data_AF-F0NN44-F1
#
_entry.id   AF-F0NN44-F1
#
_cell.length_a   1.000
_cell.length_b   1.000
_cell.length_c   1.000
_cell.angle_alpha   90.00
_cell.angle_beta   90.00
_cell.angle_gamma   90.00
#
_symmetry.space_group_name_H-M   'P 1'
#
loop_
_entity.id
_entity.type
_entity.pdbx_description
1 polymer ?
#
loop_
_entity_poly.entity_id
_entity_poly.type
_entity_poly.pdbx_seq_one_letter_code
_entity_poly.pdbx_strand_id
1 'polypeptide(L)' 'MKEREVEAKRLVGKKNVRGKIYEYEYFTLPLNLYLPKSMVEKFGTKYMLQVDEDSGTITIKPKSGQ' A
#
# COMPACT_ATOMS: atom_id res chain seq x y z
N MET A 1 0.85 8.86 19.45
CA MET A 1 0.69 7.74 18.49
C MET A 1 -0.75 7.67 18.00
N LYS A 2 -0.98 7.81 16.69
CA LYS A 2 -2.32 7.75 16.04
C LYS A 2 -2.43 6.47 15.23
N GLU A 3 -3.53 5.74 15.39
CA GLU A 3 -3.80 4.51 14.65
C GLU A 3 -5.08 4.66 13.81
N ARG A 4 -5.08 4.10 12.60
CA ARG A 4 -6.28 4.02 11.75
C ARG A 4 -6.28 2.80 10.86
N GLU A 5 -7.46 2.25 10.64
CA GLU A 5 -7.69 1.23 9.63
C GLU A 5 -7.76 1.86 8.25
N VAL A 6 -7.10 1.21 7.30
CA VAL A 6 -7.01 1.66 5.92
C VAL A 6 -7.10 0.47 4.99
N GLU A 7 -7.60 0.71 3.79
CA GLU A 7 -7.66 -0.28 2.74
C GLU A 7 -6.70 0.08 1.60
N ALA A 8 -5.93 -0.89 1.16
CA ALA A 8 -4.99 -0.77 0.06
C ALA A 8 -5.75 -0.59 -1.26
N LYS A 9 -5.50 0.53 -1.94
CA LYS A 9 -6.07 0.81 -3.26
C LYS A 9 -5.16 0.30 -4.36
N ARG A 10 -5.72 -0.55 -5.23
CA ARG A 10 -5.06 -1.01 -6.47
C ARG A 10 -4.98 0.13 -7.48
N LEU A 11 -3.80 0.29 -8.08
CA LEU A 11 -3.51 1.21 -9.17
C LEU A 11 -2.81 0.44 -10.29
N VAL A 12 -3.19 0.74 -11.53
CA VAL A 12 -2.59 0.17 -12.73
C VAL A 12 -1.95 1.31 -13.50
N GLY A 13 -0.63 1.37 -13.46
CA GLY A 13 0.15 2.28 -14.30
C GLY A 13 0.39 1.65 -15.66
N LYS A 14 0.28 2.44 -16.74
CA LYS A 14 0.65 2.01 -18.09
C LYS A 14 1.85 2.84 -18.57
N LYS A 15 2.89 2.18 -19.06
CA LYS A 15 4.06 2.83 -19.64
C LYS A 15 4.25 2.36 -21.07
N ASN A 16 4.21 3.29 -22.02
CA ASN A 16 4.56 3.00 -23.40
C ASN A 16 6.08 3.09 -23.57
N VAL A 17 6.70 1.99 -24.02
CA VAL A 17 8.12 1.93 -24.36
C VAL A 17 8.25 1.37 -25.77
N ARG A 18 8.65 2.22 -26.72
CA ARG A 18 8.85 1.85 -28.14
C ARG A 18 7.64 1.15 -28.78
N GLY A 19 6.44 1.64 -28.49
CA GLY A 19 5.19 1.07 -29.03
C GLY A 19 4.66 -0.15 -28.26
N LYS A 20 5.39 -0.66 -27.25
CA LYS A 20 4.90 -1.70 -26.33
C LYS A 20 4.35 -1.05 -25.06
N ILE A 21 3.15 -1.45 -24.66
CA ILE A 21 2.53 -0.99 -23.41
C ILE A 21 2.88 -1.99 -22.31
N TYR A 22 3.53 -1.49 -21.26
CA TYR A 22 3.83 -2.23 -20.05
C TYR A 22 2.86 -1.79 -18.95
N GLU A 23 2.15 -2.74 -18.35
CA GLU A 23 1.27 -2.49 -17.23
C GLU A 23 1.97 -2.87 -15.92
N TYR A 24 1.91 -1.96 -14.93
CA TYR A 24 2.44 -2.19 -13.60
C TYR A 24 1.32 -2.03 -12.59
N GLU A 25 1.14 -3.06 -11.78
CA GLU A 25 0.18 -3.05 -10.70
C GLU A 25 0.88 -2.68 -9.40
N TYR A 26 0.35 -1.67 -8.72
CA TYR A 26 0.81 -1.28 -7.40
C TYR A 26 -0.34 -0.95 -6.48
N PHE A 27 -0.08 -1.02 -5.19
CA PHE A 27 -1.05 -0.72 -4.16
C PHE A 27 -0.62 0.50 -3.37
N THR A 28 -1.59 1.30 -2.92
CA THR A 28 -1.32 2.49 -2.13
C THR A 28 -2.21 2.55 -0.90
N LEU A 29 -1.65 3.08 0.20
CA LEU A 29 -2.38 3.50 1.39
C LEU A 29 -2.50 5.03 1.42
N PRO A 30 -3.33 5.61 2.31
CA PRO A 30 -3.35 7.05 2.55
C PRO A 30 -1.95 7.62 2.80
N LEU A 31 -1.75 8.89 2.47
CA LEU A 31 -0.44 9.55 2.40
C LEU A 31 0.44 9.06 1.23
N ASN A 32 -0.16 8.43 0.22
CA ASN A 32 0.53 7.90 -0.97
C ASN A 32 1.64 6.88 -0.63
N LEU A 33 1.44 6.11 0.44
CA LEU A 33 2.39 5.08 0.83
C LEU A 33 2.23 3.88 -0.09
N TYR A 34 3.31 3.52 -0.78
CA TYR A 34 3.33 2.37 -1.67
C TYR A 34 3.36 1.05 -0.89
N LEU A 35 2.57 0.08 -1.34
CA LEU A 35 2.61 -1.30 -0.90
C LEU A 35 3.06 -2.21 -2.05
N PRO A 36 4.06 -3.08 -1.83
CA PRO A 36 4.40 -4.12 -2.78
C PRO A 36 3.22 -5.05 -3.05
N LYS A 37 3.03 -5.44 -4.31
CA LYS A 37 1.98 -6.39 -4.71
C LYS A 37 2.03 -7.69 -3.91
N SER A 38 3.22 -8.24 -3.68
CA SER A 38 3.41 -9.47 -2.90
C SER A 38 2.95 -9.36 -1.45
N MET A 39 2.96 -8.16 -0.86
CA MET A 39 2.44 -7.94 0.50
C MET A 39 0.92 -8.02 0.51
N VAL A 40 0.27 -7.39 -0.47
CA VAL A 40 -1.20 -7.41 -0.59
C VAL A 40 -1.71 -8.81 -0.95
N GLU A 41 -1.02 -9.54 -1.82
CA GLU A 41 -1.36 -10.93 -2.16
C GLU A 41 -1.26 -11.86 -0.95
N LYS A 42 -0.28 -11.62 -0.06
CA LYS A 42 -0.04 -12.47 1.11
C LYS A 42 -0.95 -12.14 2.29
N PHE A 43 -1.26 -10.87 2.51
CA PHE A 43 -1.91 -10.39 3.73
C PHE A 43 -3.27 -9.72 3.52
N GLY A 44 -3.75 -9.65 2.28
CA GLY A 44 -4.99 -8.96 1.92
C GLY A 44 -4.84 -7.45 1.83
N THR A 45 -5.98 -6.75 1.71
CA THR A 45 -6.04 -5.30 1.46
C THR A 45 -6.21 -4.47 2.73
N LYS A 46 -6.50 -5.07 3.89
CA LYS A 46 -6.78 -4.35 5.14
C LYS A 46 -5.53 -4.19 5.99
N TYR A 47 -5.18 -2.95 6.31
CA TYR A 47 -3.99 -2.61 7.10
C TYR A 47 -4.33 -1.66 8.24
N MET A 48 -3.52 -1.71 9.29
CA MET A 48 -3.45 -0.71 10.34
C MET A 48 -2.27 0.22 10.06
N LEU A 49 -2.54 1.51 9.96
CA LEU A 49 -1.52 2.56 9.87
C LEU A 49 -1.33 3.19 11.23
N GLN A 50 -0.11 3.12 11.75
CA GLN A 50 0.30 3.72 13.01
C GLN A 50 1.30 4.85 12.71
N VAL A 51 0.99 6.07 13.14
CA VAL A 51 1.86 7.24 13.00
C VAL A 51 2.33 7.66 14.39
N ASP A 52 3.64 7.62 14.58
CA ASP A 52 4.33 8.17 15.73
C ASP A 52 4.94 9.52 15.33
N GLU A 53 4.34 10.62 15.80
CA GLU A 53 4.79 11.98 15.49
C GLU A 53 6.05 12.36 16.28
N ASP A 54 6.31 11.72 17.42
CA ASP A 54 7.47 12.02 18.26
C ASP A 54 8.76 11.44 17.66
N SER A 55 8.69 10.22 17.12
CA SER A 55 9.81 9.58 16.41
C SER A 55 9.81 9.81 14.89
N GLY A 56 8.73 10.34 14.33
CA GLY A 56 8.54 10.45 12.87
C GLY A 56 8.33 9.10 12.16
N THR A 57 7.95 8.05 12.89
CA THR A 57 7.82 6.69 12.35
C THR A 57 6.40 6.41 11.87
N ILE A 58 6.29 5.87 10.65
CA ILE A 58 5.03 5.30 10.14
C ILE A 58 5.17 3.78 10.08
N THR A 59 4.31 3.07 10.79
CA THR A 59 4.26 1.60 10.79
C THR A 59 3.00 1.12 10.09
N ILE A 60 3.16 0.17 9.17
CA ILE A 60 2.07 -0.47 8.44
C ILE A 60 2.02 -1.92 8.88
N LYS A 61 0.90 -2.35 9.47
CA LYS A 61 0.68 -3.74 9.90
C LYS A 61 -0.52 -4.31 9.15
N PRO A 62 -0.43 -5.54 8.59
CA PRO A 62 -1.62 -6.18 8.06
C PRO A 62 -2.61 -6.42 9.20
N LYS A 63 -3.91 -6.21 8.94
CA LYS A 63 -4.93 -6.58 9.90
C LYS A 63 -5.16 -8.08 9.73
N SER A 64 -4.52 -8.90 10.56
CA SER A 64 -4.76 -10.34 10.59
C SER A 64 -6.26 -10.59 10.86
N GLY A 65 -6.96 -11.13 9.87
CA GLY A 65 -8.40 -11.44 9.90
C GLY A 65 -9.00 -11.15 8.52
N GLN A 66 -9.24 -12.14 7.65
CA GLN A 66 -9.78 -13.49 7.83
C GLN A 66 -9.11 -14.45 6.84
#